data_AF-A0A935KH95-F1
#
_entry.id   AF-A0A935KH95-F1
#
_cell.length_a   1.000
_cell.length_b   1.000
_cell.length_c   1.000
_cell.angle_alpha   90.00
_cell.angle_beta   90.00
_cell.angle_gamma   90.00
#
_symmetry.space_group_name_H-M   'P 1'
#
loop_
_entity.id
_entity.type
_entity.pdbx_description
1 polymer ?
#
loop_
_entity_poly.entity_id
_entity_poly.type
_entity_poly.pdbx_seq_one_letter_code
_entity_poly.pdbx_strand_id
1 'polypeptide(L)'
;MKFDKLFVSAFFWITLLSIPVMSQSEQGYILGIKNFEKSFPSENIDWDSYENLYLDTHQDGKLTSNKLGLKTNDIIGKEMIYEYGNFNVHLVITSDSTLYIKNSKTGYDANEKMSTIHIDDNTMLASFVDADNNLVTMLSDFENGKASAFLYKDDGSVTSVSGSIKMKK
;
A
#
# COMPACT_ATOMS: atom_id res chain seq x y z
N MET A 1 60.62 -4.76 -3.74
CA MET A 1 60.89 -3.30 -3.79
C MET A 1 60.03 -2.73 -4.92
N LYS A 2 59.03 -1.87 -4.73
CA LYS A 2 58.61 -1.02 -3.61
C LYS A 2 57.07 -0.98 -3.62
N PHE A 3 56.43 -1.41 -2.55
CA PHE A 3 55.09 -0.98 -2.19
C PHE A 3 55.31 0.05 -1.10
N ASP A 4 55.22 1.33 -1.46
CA ASP A 4 55.33 2.41 -0.49
C ASP A 4 54.54 3.62 -0.99
N LYS A 5 53.72 4.14 -0.07
CA LYS A 5 52.99 5.42 -0.09
C LYS A 5 51.62 5.39 -0.76
N LEU A 6 50.60 4.99 0.01
CA LEU A 6 49.54 5.94 0.45
C LEU A 6 48.65 5.34 1.56
N PHE A 7 49.25 4.76 2.59
CA PHE A 7 48.57 4.39 3.84
C PHE A 7 48.80 5.46 4.92
N VAL A 8 48.64 6.75 4.59
CA VAL A 8 48.60 7.85 5.58
C VAL A 8 47.77 9.02 5.03
N SER A 9 46.48 8.81 4.84
CA SER A 9 45.48 9.86 5.03
C SER A 9 44.39 9.29 5.92
N ALA A 10 44.87 8.97 7.11
CA ALA A 10 44.09 8.70 8.28
C ALA A 10 43.06 9.84 8.49
N PHE A 11 41.84 9.42 8.82
CA PHE A 11 41.19 9.93 10.02
C PHE A 11 40.81 11.43 10.04
N PHE A 12 40.28 11.95 8.94
CA PHE A 12 39.57 13.23 8.96
C PHE A 12 38.39 13.24 8.00
N TRP A 13 37.38 12.40 8.27
CA TRP A 13 35.96 12.56 7.85
C TRP A 13 35.03 11.47 8.41
N ILE A 14 35.20 11.09 9.69
CA ILE A 14 34.27 10.19 10.41
C ILE A 14 33.56 10.87 11.60
N THR A 15 33.71 12.19 11.75
CA THR A 15 33.04 12.92 12.83
C THR A 15 32.28 14.11 12.28
N LEU A 16 31.09 13.85 11.73
CA LEU A 16 29.97 14.79 11.61
C LEU A 16 28.84 14.06 10.86
N LEU A 17 28.07 13.26 11.61
CA LEU A 17 26.64 12.93 11.38
C LEU A 17 26.18 11.85 12.37
N SER A 18 26.55 12.00 13.64
CA SER A 18 25.81 11.41 14.77
C SER A 18 24.91 12.51 15.31
N ILE A 19 23.82 12.77 14.60
CA ILE A 19 22.69 13.47 15.21
C ILE A 19 21.97 12.41 16.05
N PRO A 20 21.86 12.55 17.37
CA PRO A 20 20.94 11.72 18.11
C PRO A 20 19.55 12.04 17.58
N VAL A 21 18.88 11.07 16.96
CA VAL A 21 17.43 11.12 16.76
C VAL A 21 16.83 11.03 18.16
N MET A 22 16.70 12.19 18.80
CA MET A 22 15.97 12.34 20.04
C MET A 22 14.52 11.99 19.72
N SER A 23 13.96 10.96 20.37
CA SER A 23 12.51 10.78 20.38
C SER A 23 11.92 11.99 21.11
N GLN A 24 11.36 12.93 20.37
CA GLN A 24 10.44 13.90 20.95
C GLN A 24 9.09 13.22 21.09
N SER A 25 8.92 12.55 22.23
CA SER A 25 7.62 12.28 22.80
C SER A 25 6.96 13.60 23.17
N GLU A 26 5.72 13.75 22.72
CA GLU A 26 4.61 14.51 23.31
C GLU A 26 4.75 16.04 23.50
N GLN A 27 3.78 16.72 22.88
CA GLN A 27 3.32 18.10 23.11
C GLN A 27 4.07 19.22 22.34
N GLY A 28 3.46 19.69 21.25
CA GLY A 28 3.79 21.02 20.72
C GLY A 28 3.41 21.29 19.26
N TYR A 29 2.11 21.44 18.99
CA TYR A 29 1.53 22.23 17.88
C TYR A 29 1.90 21.89 16.42
N ILE A 30 0.87 21.45 15.71
CA ILE A 30 0.74 21.36 14.26
C ILE A 30 1.02 22.74 13.62
N LEU A 31 2.26 22.99 13.22
CA LEU A 31 2.65 24.10 12.36
C LEU A 31 2.78 23.58 10.93
N GLY A 32 1.64 23.33 10.30
CA GLY A 32 1.59 22.89 8.90
C GLY A 32 0.24 23.08 8.19
N ILE A 33 -0.85 23.30 8.93
CA ILE A 33 -2.20 23.40 8.34
C ILE A 33 -2.67 24.85 8.15
N LYS A 34 -1.98 25.84 8.73
CA LYS A 34 -2.49 27.23 8.76
C LYS A 34 -2.48 28.00 7.43
N ASN A 35 -1.86 27.47 6.37
CA ASN A 35 -1.74 28.16 5.08
C ASN A 35 -2.45 27.45 3.91
N PHE A 36 -3.17 26.36 4.15
CA PHE A 36 -3.98 25.72 3.10
C PHE A 36 -5.36 26.40 2.93
N GLU A 37 -5.81 27.16 3.92
CA GLU A 37 -7.16 27.75 3.98
C GLU A 37 -7.40 28.95 3.03
N LYS A 38 -6.45 29.33 2.17
CA LYS A 38 -6.58 30.55 1.35
C LYS A 38 -6.59 30.35 -0.16
N SER A 39 -6.66 29.10 -0.63
CA SER A 39 -6.57 28.79 -2.07
C SER A 39 -7.91 28.47 -2.72
N PHE A 40 -9.03 28.52 -1.98
CA PHE A 40 -10.35 28.18 -2.50
C PHE A 40 -11.31 29.39 -2.40
N PRO A 41 -12.06 29.73 -3.48
CA PRO A 41 -12.98 30.85 -3.48
C PRO A 41 -14.13 30.62 -2.50
N SER A 42 -14.39 31.60 -1.64
CA SER A 42 -15.29 31.55 -0.48
C SER A 42 -16.79 31.63 -0.80
N GLU A 43 -17.22 31.26 -2.01
CA GLU A 43 -18.60 31.50 -2.47
C GLU A 43 -19.48 30.24 -2.51
N ASN A 44 -19.00 29.09 -2.04
CA ASN A 44 -19.86 27.92 -1.83
C ASN A 44 -19.64 27.30 -0.44
N ILE A 45 -20.57 27.59 0.46
CA ILE A 45 -20.64 27.08 1.85
C ILE A 45 -20.75 25.54 1.91
N ASP A 46 -21.13 24.88 0.82
CA ASP A 46 -21.28 23.42 0.75
C ASP A 46 -19.94 22.67 0.54
N TRP A 47 -18.83 23.38 0.36
CA TRP A 47 -17.50 22.76 0.18
C TRP A 47 -16.74 22.54 1.50
N ASP A 48 -17.20 23.13 2.62
CA ASP A 48 -16.54 23.04 3.93
C ASP A 48 -17.00 21.84 4.77
N SER A 49 -17.84 20.94 4.23
CA SER A 49 -18.17 19.71 4.94
C SER A 49 -17.04 18.69 4.81
N TYR A 50 -16.38 18.39 5.93
CA TYR A 50 -15.46 17.26 6.10
C TYR A 50 -16.11 15.91 5.75
N GLU A 51 -17.42 15.87 5.53
CA GLU A 51 -18.17 14.70 5.06
C GLU A 51 -17.83 14.32 3.61
N ASN A 52 -17.38 15.26 2.76
CA ASN A 52 -17.11 15.01 1.34
C ASN A 52 -15.79 14.22 1.06
N LEU A 53 -14.98 13.94 2.08
CA LEU A 53 -13.81 13.06 1.95
C LEU A 53 -14.16 11.57 2.14
N TYR A 54 -15.35 11.27 2.64
CA TYR A 54 -15.92 9.95 2.59
C TYR A 54 -16.80 9.92 1.34
N LEU A 55 -16.37 9.19 0.31
CA LEU A 55 -17.26 8.80 -0.79
C LEU A 55 -18.50 8.16 -0.16
N ASP A 56 -19.58 8.94 -0.11
CA ASP A 56 -20.87 8.47 0.35
C ASP A 56 -21.50 7.63 -0.76
N THR A 57 -21.02 6.42 -0.94
CA THR A 57 -21.81 5.38 -1.60
C THR A 57 -22.81 4.85 -0.59
N HIS A 58 -23.86 5.62 -0.29
CA HIS A 58 -25.13 5.09 0.21
C HIS A 58 -25.72 4.17 -0.86
N GLN A 59 -25.27 2.91 -0.88
CA GLN A 59 -26.05 1.83 -1.47
C GLN A 59 -27.04 1.34 -0.42
N ASP A 60 -28.26 1.91 -0.47
CA ASP A 60 -29.47 1.31 0.10
C ASP A 60 -29.79 0.02 -0.66
N GLY A 61 -29.03 -1.01 -0.35
CA GLY A 61 -29.29 -2.38 -0.69
C GLY A 61 -28.94 -3.18 0.55
N LYS A 62 -29.85 -4.03 1.00
CA LYS A 62 -29.59 -5.01 2.05
C LYS A 62 -28.52 -5.98 1.52
N LEU A 63 -27.25 -5.56 1.53
CA LEU A 63 -26.10 -6.36 1.19
C LEU A 63 -26.03 -7.43 2.27
N THR A 64 -26.41 -8.65 1.92
CA THR A 64 -25.90 -9.83 2.62
C THR A 64 -24.39 -9.78 2.45
N SER A 65 -23.69 -9.05 3.31
CA SER A 65 -22.24 -8.97 3.27
C SER A 65 -21.77 -10.37 3.60
N ASN A 66 -21.33 -11.10 2.57
CA ASN A 66 -20.71 -12.39 2.75
C ASN A 66 -19.33 -12.10 3.34
N LYS A 67 -19.28 -11.85 4.66
CA LYS A 67 -18.04 -11.56 5.37
C LYS A 67 -17.11 -12.74 5.17
N LEU A 68 -15.89 -12.45 4.74
CA LEU A 68 -14.87 -13.46 4.59
C LEU A 68 -14.35 -13.88 5.97
N GLY A 69 -14.31 -12.94 6.93
CA GLY A 69 -14.06 -13.21 8.35
C GLY A 69 -12.66 -13.76 8.64
N LEU A 70 -11.68 -13.43 7.81
CA LEU A 70 -10.31 -13.91 7.94
C LEU A 70 -9.41 -12.86 8.60
N LYS A 71 -8.40 -13.31 9.33
CA LYS A 71 -7.29 -12.46 9.77
C LYS A 71 -6.18 -12.43 8.73
N THR A 72 -5.36 -11.38 8.78
CA THR A 72 -4.20 -11.21 7.90
C THR A 72 -3.18 -12.36 8.03
N ASN A 73 -3.05 -13.00 9.20
CA ASN A 73 -2.17 -14.15 9.37
C ASN A 73 -2.76 -15.45 8.79
N ASP A 74 -4.08 -15.54 8.67
CA ASP A 74 -4.75 -16.76 8.20
C ASP A 74 -4.68 -16.93 6.69
N ILE A 75 -4.29 -15.90 5.94
CA ILE A 75 -4.25 -15.89 4.48
C ILE A 75 -2.93 -16.40 3.90
N ILE A 76 -1.89 -16.56 4.73
CA ILE A 76 -0.58 -17.04 4.27
C ILE A 76 -0.69 -18.45 3.68
N GLY A 77 -0.19 -18.62 2.46
CA GLY A 77 -0.23 -19.86 1.70
C GLY A 77 -1.59 -20.18 1.07
N LYS A 78 -2.61 -19.32 1.24
CA LYS A 78 -3.94 -19.54 0.67
C LYS A 78 -4.07 -18.89 -0.71
N GLU A 79 -4.70 -19.61 -1.64
CA GLU A 79 -5.04 -19.06 -2.94
C GLU A 79 -6.31 -18.23 -2.86
N MET A 80 -6.17 -16.96 -3.23
CA MET A 80 -7.23 -15.97 -3.24
C MET A 80 -7.45 -15.42 -4.63
N ILE A 81 -8.68 -15.03 -4.91
CA ILE A 81 -9.11 -14.41 -6.16
C ILE A 81 -9.57 -12.99 -5.81
N TYR A 82 -8.89 -12.01 -6.38
CA TYR A 82 -9.21 -10.60 -6.29
C TYR A 82 -9.98 -10.22 -7.55
N GLU A 83 -11.26 -9.91 -7.40
CA GLU A 83 -12.16 -9.57 -8.50
C GLU A 83 -12.33 -8.05 -8.58
N TYR A 84 -11.65 -7.43 -9.54
CA TYR A 84 -11.65 -5.99 -9.80
C TYR A 84 -12.47 -5.67 -11.04
N GLY A 85 -13.79 -5.53 -10.88
CA GLY A 85 -14.71 -5.14 -11.95
C GLY A 85 -14.59 -6.01 -13.22
N ASN A 86 -13.75 -5.57 -14.15
CA ASN A 86 -13.56 -6.19 -15.47
C ASN A 86 -12.46 -7.25 -15.53
N PHE A 87 -11.70 -7.47 -14.45
CA PHE A 87 -10.63 -8.46 -14.42
C PHE A 87 -10.47 -9.10 -13.05
N ASN A 88 -9.89 -10.31 -13.03
CA ASN A 88 -9.60 -11.05 -11.81
C ASN A 88 -8.09 -11.32 -11.71
N VAL A 89 -7.56 -11.23 -10.50
CA VAL A 89 -6.17 -11.56 -10.18
C VAL A 89 -6.16 -12.73 -9.20
N HIS A 90 -5.45 -13.79 -9.56
CA HIS A 90 -5.28 -14.96 -8.72
C HIS A 90 -3.96 -14.85 -8.00
N LEU A 91 -3.97 -14.87 -6.67
CA LEU A 91 -2.75 -14.64 -5.90
C LEU A 91 -2.65 -15.56 -4.68
N VAL A 92 -1.40 -15.83 -4.29
CA VAL A 92 -1.04 -16.55 -3.08
C VAL A 92 0.02 -15.72 -2.36
N ILE A 93 -0.30 -15.21 -1.18
CA ILE A 93 0.68 -14.56 -0.32
C ILE A 93 1.41 -15.66 0.43
N THR A 94 2.69 -15.87 0.13
CA THR A 94 3.47 -16.98 0.71
C THR A 94 4.19 -16.56 1.99
N SER A 95 4.48 -15.27 2.12
CA SER A 95 4.98 -14.61 3.33
C SER A 95 4.73 -13.10 3.20
N ASP A 96 4.99 -12.35 4.28
CA ASP A 96 4.92 -10.88 4.28
C ASP A 96 5.85 -10.23 3.24
N SER A 97 6.82 -11.00 2.70
CA SER A 97 7.80 -10.51 1.73
C SER A 97 7.65 -11.09 0.33
N THR A 98 6.70 -12.01 0.11
CA THR A 98 6.63 -12.77 -1.16
C THR A 98 5.19 -13.08 -1.58
N LEU A 99 4.87 -12.66 -2.79
CA LEU A 99 3.59 -12.82 -3.44
C LEU A 99 3.75 -13.66 -4.71
N TYR A 100 2.87 -14.63 -4.89
CA TYR A 100 2.76 -15.38 -6.14
C TYR A 100 1.49 -14.98 -6.88
N ILE A 101 1.62 -14.60 -8.15
CA ILE A 101 0.50 -14.19 -9.00
C ILE A 101 0.36 -15.20 -10.12
N LYS A 102 -0.82 -15.82 -10.22
CA LYS A 102 -1.14 -16.70 -11.34
C LYS A 102 -1.65 -15.88 -12.52
N ASN A 103 -0.95 -15.96 -13.65
CA ASN A 103 -1.36 -15.27 -14.86
C ASN A 103 -2.12 -16.23 -15.78
N SER A 104 -3.46 -16.17 -15.72
CA SER A 104 -4.32 -17.02 -16.53
C SER A 104 -4.25 -16.74 -18.03
N LYS A 105 -3.74 -15.57 -18.45
CA LYS A 105 -3.64 -15.17 -19.87
C LYS A 105 -2.35 -15.64 -20.55
N THR A 106 -1.21 -15.57 -19.85
CA THR A 106 0.10 -15.89 -20.43
C THR A 106 0.57 -17.30 -20.08
N GLY A 107 -0.04 -17.95 -19.06
CA GLY A 107 0.36 -19.26 -18.58
C GLY A 107 1.66 -19.26 -17.78
N TYR A 108 2.22 -18.09 -17.49
CA TYR A 108 3.42 -17.92 -16.66
C TYR A 108 3.03 -17.26 -15.33
N ASP A 109 3.22 -18.01 -14.26
CA ASP A 109 3.02 -17.49 -12.92
C ASP A 109 4.25 -16.68 -12.46
N ALA A 110 4.03 -15.60 -11.72
CA ALA A 110 5.07 -14.68 -11.28
C ALA A 110 5.29 -14.77 -9.77
N ASN A 111 6.54 -14.65 -9.33
CA ASN A 111 6.92 -14.55 -7.92
C ASN A 111 7.51 -13.16 -7.67
N GLU A 112 6.75 -12.33 -6.96
CA GLU A 112 7.12 -10.95 -6.70
C GLU A 112 7.57 -10.75 -5.25
N LYS A 113 8.60 -9.91 -5.08
CA LYS A 113 8.97 -9.38 -3.77
C LYS A 113 7.97 -8.31 -3.38
N MET A 114 7.46 -8.42 -2.16
CA MET A 114 6.42 -7.58 -1.63
C MET A 114 6.89 -6.91 -0.34
N SER A 115 6.39 -5.72 -0.06
CA SER A 115 6.42 -5.10 1.26
C SER A 115 5.02 -5.09 1.83
N THR A 116 4.87 -5.55 3.07
CA THR A 116 3.57 -5.69 3.72
C THR A 116 3.50 -4.84 4.98
N ILE A 117 2.36 -4.20 5.20
CA ILE A 117 2.00 -3.53 6.44
C ILE A 117 0.66 -4.12 6.89
N HIS A 118 0.65 -4.72 8.07
CA HIS A 118 -0.57 -5.12 8.75
C HIS A 118 -1.13 -3.86 9.43
N ILE A 119 -2.21 -3.30 8.89
CA ILE A 119 -2.86 -2.12 9.47
C ILE A 119 -3.56 -2.51 10.77
N ASP A 120 -4.22 -3.67 10.75
CA ASP A 120 -4.87 -4.30 11.89
C ASP A 120 -4.95 -5.83 11.70
N ASP A 121 -5.71 -6.51 12.57
CA ASP A 121 -5.89 -7.98 12.54
C ASP A 121 -6.48 -8.51 11.23
N ASN A 122 -7.25 -7.70 10.50
CA ASN A 122 -8.05 -8.09 9.34
C ASN A 122 -7.67 -7.33 8.06
N THR A 123 -6.95 -6.21 8.20
CA THR A 123 -6.62 -5.31 7.08
C THR A 123 -5.11 -5.30 6.81
N MET A 124 -4.75 -5.47 5.54
CA MET A 124 -3.36 -5.50 5.09
C MET A 124 -3.16 -4.54 3.91
N LEU A 125 -2.06 -3.79 3.94
CA LEU A 125 -1.52 -3.08 2.80
C LEU A 125 -0.30 -3.83 2.26
N ALA A 126 -0.27 -4.06 0.96
CA ALA A 126 0.80 -4.78 0.28
C ALA A 126 1.25 -4.00 -0.96
N SER A 127 2.55 -3.83 -1.13
CA SER A 127 3.12 -3.18 -2.31
C SER A 127 4.19 -4.04 -2.97
N PHE A 128 4.16 -4.14 -4.29
CA PHE A 128 5.12 -4.89 -5.09
C PHE A 128 5.26 -4.26 -6.49
N VAL A 129 6.33 -4.60 -7.20
CA VAL A 129 6.49 -4.26 -8.61
C VAL A 129 6.13 -5.49 -9.44
N ASP A 130 5.27 -5.33 -10.43
CA ASP A 130 4.89 -6.43 -11.33
C ASP A 130 5.91 -6.65 -12.46
N ALA A 131 5.71 -7.71 -13.25
CA ALA A 131 6.57 -8.06 -14.38
C ALA A 131 6.64 -6.98 -15.48
N ASP A 132 5.65 -6.07 -15.54
CA ASP A 132 5.58 -4.97 -16.49
C ASP A 132 6.17 -3.67 -15.90
N ASN A 133 6.90 -3.76 -14.77
CA ASN A 133 7.49 -2.65 -14.01
C ASN A 133 6.48 -1.64 -13.45
N ASN A 134 5.21 -2.01 -13.28
CA ASN A 134 4.24 -1.17 -12.58
C ASN A 134 4.39 -1.38 -11.08
N LEU A 135 4.38 -0.28 -10.31
CA LEU A 135 4.23 -0.38 -8.87
C LEU A 135 2.75 -0.58 -8.54
N VAL A 136 2.45 -1.65 -7.82
CA VAL A 136 1.10 -2.00 -7.39
C VAL A 136 1.03 -1.89 -5.88
N THR A 137 0.03 -1.18 -5.37
CA THR A 137 -0.27 -1.10 -3.93
C THR A 137 -1.71 -1.55 -3.70
N MET A 138 -1.90 -2.60 -2.90
CA MET A 138 -3.18 -3.22 -2.62
C MET A 138 -3.54 -3.03 -1.14
N LEU A 139 -4.76 -2.59 -0.89
CA LEU A 139 -5.41 -2.61 0.42
C LEU A 139 -6.43 -3.75 0.44
N SER A 140 -6.26 -4.71 1.35
CA SER A 140 -7.11 -5.89 1.50
C SER A 140 -7.79 -5.87 2.87
N ASP A 141 -9.11 -5.85 2.88
CA ASP A 141 -9.94 -6.04 4.08
C ASP A 141 -10.48 -7.48 4.03
N PHE A 142 -9.86 -8.34 4.82
CA PHE A 142 -10.18 -9.77 4.89
C PHE A 142 -11.36 -10.09 5.82
N GLU A 143 -11.85 -9.13 6.60
CA GLU A 143 -13.10 -9.32 7.33
C GLU A 143 -14.27 -9.22 6.35
N ASN A 144 -14.30 -8.15 5.56
CA ASN A 144 -15.41 -7.84 4.67
C ASN A 144 -15.21 -8.37 3.24
N GLY A 145 -14.05 -8.95 2.93
CA GLY A 145 -13.72 -9.46 1.60
C GLY A 145 -13.67 -8.34 0.56
N LYS A 146 -13.16 -7.17 0.93
CA LYS A 146 -13.02 -6.01 0.05
C LYS A 146 -11.57 -5.81 -0.35
N ALA A 147 -11.34 -5.39 -1.58
CA ALA A 147 -10.02 -5.04 -2.07
C ALA A 147 -10.05 -3.69 -2.80
N SER A 148 -9.02 -2.89 -2.58
CA SER A 148 -8.73 -1.69 -3.36
C SER A 148 -7.27 -1.74 -3.79
N ALA A 149 -6.94 -1.22 -4.97
CA ALA A 149 -5.56 -1.15 -5.41
C ALA A 149 -5.29 0.11 -6.24
N PHE A 150 -4.04 0.56 -6.17
CA PHE A 150 -3.49 1.60 -7.02
C PHE A 150 -2.39 0.99 -7.88
N LEU A 151 -2.48 1.21 -9.19
CA LEU A 151 -1.48 0.83 -10.17
C LEU A 151 -0.80 2.10 -10.65
N TYR A 152 0.49 2.21 -10.38
CA TYR A 152 1.37 3.27 -10.84
C TYR A 152 2.16 2.75 -12.02
N LYS A 153 1.88 3.28 -13.21
CA LYS A 153 2.52 2.84 -14.45
C LYS A 153 3.77 3.65 -14.75
N ASP A 154 4.60 3.12 -15.63
CA ASP A 154 5.84 3.75 -16.11
C ASP A 154 5.59 5.11 -16.80
N ASP A 155 4.45 5.26 -17.47
CA ASP A 155 3.98 6.51 -18.09
C ASP A 155 3.54 7.59 -17.09
N GLY A 156 3.62 7.29 -15.78
CA GLY A 156 3.24 8.17 -14.68
C GLY A 156 1.74 8.20 -14.40
N SER A 157 0.93 7.44 -15.15
CA SER A 157 -0.50 7.31 -14.87
C SER A 157 -0.75 6.50 -13.61
N VAL A 158 -1.77 6.91 -12.85
CA VAL A 158 -2.24 6.21 -11.66
C VAL A 158 -3.67 5.75 -11.90
N THR A 159 -3.90 4.45 -11.78
CA THR A 159 -5.23 3.86 -11.91
C THR A 159 -5.66 3.27 -10.57
N SER A 160 -6.79 3.72 -10.04
CA SER A 160 -7.42 3.11 -8.87
C SER A 160 -8.45 2.06 -9.29
N VAL A 161 -8.44 0.90 -8.64
CA VAL A 161 -9.44 -0.15 -8.81
C VAL A 161 -9.98 -0.60 -7.46
N SER A 162 -11.24 -1.02 -7.42
CA SER A 162 -11.88 -1.60 -6.24
C SER A 162 -12.63 -2.86 -6.61
N GLY A 163 -12.81 -3.75 -5.64
CA GLY A 163 -13.25 -5.11 -5.89
C GLY A 163 -13.51 -5.91 -4.63
N SER A 164 -13.63 -7.23 -4.83
CA SER A 164 -13.87 -8.19 -3.75
C SER A 164 -12.81 -9.28 -3.71
N ILE A 165 -12.66 -9.89 -2.54
CA ILE A 165 -11.73 -11.00 -2.29
C ILE A 165 -12.56 -12.26 -2.08
N LYS A 166 -12.21 -13.32 -2.80
CA LYS A 166 -12.78 -14.65 -2.63
C LYS A 166 -11.69 -15.67 -2.36
N MET A 167 -11.98 -16.58 -1.46
CA MET A 167 -11.19 -17.79 -1.27
C MET A 167 -11.45 -18.76 -2.42
N LYS A 168 -10.38 -19.28 -3.04
CA LYS A 168 -10.53 -20.39 -3.98
C LYS A 168 -10.80 -21.67 -3.18
N LYS A 169 -11.87 -22.37 -3.53
CA LYS A 169 -12.24 -23.66 -2.92
C LYS A 169 -11.36 -24.80 -3.43
#